data_AF-A0A926XC28-F1
#
_entry.id   AF-A0A926XC28-F1
#
_cell.length_a   1.000
_cell.length_b   1.000
_cell.length_c   1.000
_cell.angle_alpha   90.00
_cell.angle_beta   90.00
_cell.angle_gamma   90.00
#
_symmetry.space_group_name_H-M   'P 1'
#
loop_
_entity.id
_entity.type
_entity.pdbx_description
1 polymer ?
#
loop_
_entity_poly.entity_id
_entity_poly.type
_entity_poly.pdbx_seq_one_letter_code
_entity_poly.pdbx_strand_id
1 'polypeptide(L)'
;MREQFDSSPVPSALQRIAGSFRIAGWAGFWVQLVLAVVSSIIFLFAIPAAQPRASGAAAASPGTGGSIFFAVCGLLVLYFSVYQAWRYTRLGIQLKDPNPNLRPKKADTIKVLRFGLLVSLGGLLLAVLGAEAITGTLLAKSLAQAQGGVAIYDPQFINRLIQPLDIFVVLANTHTITAHFAGIVVSLWLYSRINRQ
;
A
#
# COMPACT_ATOMS: atom_id res chain seq x y z
N MET A 1 46.27 27.51 9.41
CA MET A 1 45.12 28.11 8.69
C MET A 1 44.01 27.06 8.69
N ARG A 2 43.01 27.19 9.58
CA ARG A 2 41.84 26.30 9.57
C ARG A 2 40.81 26.97 8.68
N GLU A 3 40.48 26.32 7.56
CA GLU A 3 39.42 26.81 6.67
C GLU A 3 38.12 26.90 7.45
N GLN A 4 37.70 28.14 7.66
CA GLN A 4 36.44 28.51 8.27
C GLN A 4 35.39 28.22 7.20
N PHE A 5 34.80 27.02 7.24
CA PHE A 5 33.66 26.67 6.38
C PHE A 5 32.59 27.75 6.57
N ASP A 6 32.44 28.57 5.54
CA ASP A 6 31.47 29.66 5.47
C ASP A 6 30.07 29.05 5.59
N SER A 7 29.54 29.06 6.81
CA SER A 7 28.26 28.48 7.16
C SER A 7 27.19 29.49 6.77
N SER A 8 27.00 29.63 5.45
CA SER A 8 25.90 30.41 4.89
C SER A 8 24.59 29.93 5.56
N PRO A 9 23.88 30.80 6.30
CA PRO A 9 22.70 30.40 7.05
C PRO A 9 21.66 29.83 6.09
N VAL A 10 21.14 28.64 6.42
CA VAL A 10 20.10 27.97 5.62
C VAL A 10 18.90 28.93 5.52
N PRO A 11 18.47 29.33 4.30
CA PRO A 11 17.35 30.24 4.13
C PRO A 11 16.11 29.75 4.89
N SER A 12 15.39 30.66 5.57
CA SER A 12 14.22 30.33 6.40
C SER A 12 13.12 29.57 5.64
N ALA A 13 13.00 29.82 4.33
CA ALA A 13 12.15 29.06 3.41
C ALA A 13 12.54 27.57 3.34
N LEU A 14 13.83 27.26 3.25
CA LEU A 14 14.34 25.89 3.16
C LEU A 14 14.12 25.11 4.48
N GLN A 15 14.22 25.79 5.63
CA GLN A 15 13.93 25.19 6.94
C GLN A 15 12.46 24.76 7.08
N ARG A 16 11.52 25.60 6.60
CA ARG A 16 10.07 25.27 6.58
C ARG A 16 9.76 24.11 5.64
N ILE A 17 10.41 24.04 4.49
CA ILE A 17 10.27 22.93 3.53
C ILE A 17 10.78 21.62 4.15
N ALA A 18 11.96 21.63 4.76
CA ALA A 18 12.52 20.44 5.36
C ALA A 18 11.71 19.93 6.57
N GLY A 19 11.11 20.83 7.36
CA GLY A 19 10.15 20.45 8.42
C GLY A 19 8.90 19.77 7.85
N SER A 20 8.35 20.34 6.77
CA SER A 20 7.20 19.79 6.04
C SER A 20 7.49 18.39 5.49
N PHE A 21 8.66 18.21 4.86
CA PHE A 21 9.13 16.92 4.34
C PHE A 21 9.25 15.86 5.42
N ARG A 22 9.76 16.23 6.60
CA ARG A 22 9.91 15.31 7.72
C ARG A 22 8.57 14.86 8.27
N ILE A 23 7.63 15.78 8.51
CA ILE A 23 6.32 15.45 9.08
C ILE A 23 5.52 14.59 8.10
N ALA A 24 5.40 15.01 6.84
CA ALA A 24 4.64 14.26 5.84
C ALA A 24 5.29 12.91 5.51
N GLY A 25 6.63 12.86 5.42
CA GLY A 25 7.34 11.60 5.20
C GLY A 25 7.16 10.60 6.35
N TRP A 26 7.24 11.05 7.60
CA TRP A 26 7.04 10.17 8.77
C TRP A 26 5.57 9.76 8.93
N ALA A 27 4.63 10.68 8.72
CA ALA A 27 3.21 10.35 8.75
C ALA A 27 2.86 9.31 7.67
N GLY A 28 3.30 9.53 6.43
CA GLY A 28 3.13 8.58 5.34
C GLY A 28 3.75 7.22 5.64
N PHE A 29 4.99 7.21 6.11
CA PHE A 29 5.70 5.98 6.50
C PHE A 29 4.92 5.18 7.54
N TRP A 30 4.50 5.80 8.64
CA TRP A 30 3.80 5.10 9.72
C TRP A 30 2.43 4.60 9.29
N VAL A 31 1.66 5.42 8.55
CA VAL A 31 0.35 5.01 8.02
C VAL A 31 0.51 3.79 7.10
N GLN A 32 1.44 3.86 6.15
CA GLN A 32 1.66 2.76 5.22
C GLN A 32 2.21 1.51 5.92
N LEU A 33 3.12 1.66 6.88
CA LEU A 33 3.71 0.55 7.62
C LEU A 33 2.66 -0.20 8.45
N VAL A 34 1.85 0.52 9.23
CA VAL A 34 0.81 -0.09 10.08
C VAL A 34 -0.20 -0.82 9.21
N LEU A 35 -0.67 -0.19 8.13
CA LEU A 35 -1.62 -0.81 7.21
C LEU A 35 -1.01 -2.03 6.49
N ALA A 36 0.27 -1.99 6.12
CA ALA A 36 0.96 -3.13 5.55
C ALA A 36 1.02 -4.30 6.53
N VAL A 37 1.41 -4.06 7.78
CA VAL A 37 1.50 -5.11 8.82
C VAL A 37 0.14 -5.75 9.07
N VAL A 38 -0.91 -4.95 9.27
CA VAL A 38 -2.27 -5.46 9.50
C VAL A 38 -2.76 -6.28 8.31
N SER A 39 -2.58 -5.77 7.08
CA SER A 39 -2.98 -6.49 5.86
C SER A 39 -2.25 -7.81 5.70
N SER A 40 -0.94 -7.84 5.98
CA SER A 40 -0.13 -9.05 5.89
C SER A 40 -0.54 -10.12 6.89
N ILE A 41 -0.82 -9.74 8.13
CA ILE A 41 -1.32 -10.67 9.15
C ILE A 41 -2.63 -11.28 8.67
N ILE A 42 -3.56 -10.47 8.17
CA ILE A 42 -4.84 -10.97 7.67
C ILE A 42 -4.64 -11.92 6.48
N PHE A 43 -3.87 -11.54 5.48
CA PHE A 43 -3.62 -12.39 4.31
C PHE A 43 -2.88 -13.68 4.66
N LEU A 44 -1.99 -13.66 5.65
CA LEU A 44 -1.30 -14.86 6.16
C LEU A 44 -2.29 -15.92 6.65
N PHE A 45 -3.35 -15.52 7.34
CA PHE A 45 -4.39 -16.43 7.81
C PHE A 45 -5.43 -16.75 6.73
N ALA A 46 -5.74 -15.79 5.85
CA ALA A 46 -6.82 -15.93 4.90
C ALA A 46 -6.48 -16.77 3.66
N ILE A 47 -5.28 -16.61 3.10
CA ILE A 47 -4.91 -17.30 1.85
C ILE A 47 -4.85 -18.83 2.03
N PRO A 48 -4.21 -19.39 3.07
CA PRO A 48 -4.16 -20.84 3.26
C PRO A 48 -5.54 -21.45 3.52
N ALA A 49 -6.40 -20.74 4.25
CA ALA A 49 -7.75 -21.19 4.55
C ALA A 49 -8.71 -21.08 3.34
N ALA A 50 -8.35 -20.30 2.32
CA ALA A 50 -9.08 -20.18 1.06
C ALA A 50 -8.67 -21.22 0.00
N GLN A 51 -7.60 -22.01 0.22
CA GLN A 51 -7.21 -23.04 -0.75
C GLN A 51 -8.23 -24.19 -0.82
N PRO A 52 -8.57 -24.71 -2.01
CA PRO A 52 -9.40 -25.89 -2.15
C PRO A 52 -8.78 -27.06 -1.39
N ARG A 53 -9.50 -27.59 -0.39
CA ARG A 53 -9.08 -28.82 0.30
C ARG A 53 -9.14 -29.96 -0.72
N ALA A 54 -8.13 -30.83 -0.73
CA ALA A 54 -7.94 -31.90 -1.72
C ALA A 54 -9.10 -32.91 -1.82
N SER A 55 -10.09 -32.83 -0.94
CA SER A 55 -11.33 -33.60 -0.95
C SER A 55 -12.46 -32.90 -1.73
N GLY A 56 -12.39 -32.98 -3.06
CA GLY A 56 -13.57 -33.01 -3.93
C GLY A 56 -14.18 -31.67 -4.35
N ALA A 57 -14.03 -31.37 -5.65
CA ALA A 57 -14.97 -30.60 -6.48
C ALA A 57 -15.28 -29.13 -6.16
N ALA A 58 -14.53 -28.45 -5.29
CA ALA A 58 -14.43 -27.00 -5.38
C ALA A 58 -13.42 -26.66 -6.49
N ALA A 59 -13.83 -26.81 -7.76
CA ALA A 59 -13.07 -26.26 -8.89
C ALA A 59 -12.71 -24.82 -8.53
N ALA A 60 -11.42 -24.49 -8.53
CA ALA A 60 -10.95 -23.14 -8.27
C ALA A 60 -11.75 -22.19 -9.16
N SER A 61 -12.70 -21.46 -8.58
CA SER A 61 -13.48 -20.52 -9.37
C SER A 61 -12.46 -19.51 -9.95
N PRO A 62 -12.53 -19.17 -11.26
CA PRO A 62 -11.56 -18.28 -11.87
C PRO A 62 -11.33 -16.97 -11.08
N GLY A 63 -12.34 -16.53 -10.31
CA GLY A 63 -12.27 -15.37 -9.41
C GLY A 63 -11.37 -15.55 -8.18
N THR A 64 -11.29 -16.75 -7.58
CA THR A 64 -10.52 -16.97 -6.34
C THR A 64 -9.00 -16.93 -6.58
N GLY A 65 -8.54 -17.46 -7.72
CA GLY A 65 -7.13 -17.37 -8.11
C GLY A 65 -6.71 -15.93 -8.44
N GLY A 66 -7.58 -15.21 -9.15
CA GLY A 66 -7.37 -13.79 -9.47
C GLY A 66 -7.27 -12.91 -8.23
N SER A 67 -8.17 -13.07 -7.25
CA SER A 67 -8.16 -12.27 -6.02
C SER A 67 -6.87 -12.44 -5.21
N ILE A 68 -6.37 -13.67 -5.09
CA ILE A 68 -5.13 -13.94 -4.34
C ILE A 68 -3.93 -13.33 -5.06
N PHE A 69 -3.84 -13.49 -6.39
CA PHE A 69 -2.76 -12.94 -7.18
C PHE A 69 -2.67 -11.41 -7.03
N PHE A 70 -3.77 -10.71 -7.27
CA PHE A 70 -3.80 -9.24 -7.18
C PHE A 70 -3.56 -8.73 -5.75
N ALA A 71 -4.10 -9.40 -4.74
CA ALA A 71 -3.86 -9.07 -3.34
C ALA A 71 -2.38 -9.19 -2.96
N VAL A 72 -1.73 -10.30 -3.32
CA VAL A 72 -0.30 -10.53 -3.04
C VAL A 72 0.56 -9.52 -3.78
N CYS A 73 0.32 -9.28 -5.07
CA CYS A 73 1.06 -8.29 -5.83
C CYS A 73 0.86 -6.87 -5.25
N GLY A 74 -0.37 -6.48 -4.91
CA GLY A 74 -0.67 -5.19 -4.28
C GLY A 74 0.04 -5.00 -2.94
N LEU A 75 0.15 -6.06 -2.13
CA LEU A 75 0.87 -6.08 -0.87
C LEU A 75 2.39 -5.98 -1.06
N LEU A 76 2.97 -6.68 -2.03
CA LEU A 76 4.39 -6.57 -2.38
C LEU A 76 4.76 -5.15 -2.81
N VAL A 77 3.93 -4.53 -3.65
CA VAL A 77 4.12 -3.13 -4.05
C VAL A 77 3.95 -2.20 -2.85
N LEU A 78 3.06 -2.52 -1.89
CA LEU A 78 2.91 -1.75 -0.66
C LEU A 78 4.18 -1.76 0.18
N TYR A 79 4.84 -2.91 0.35
CA TYR A 79 6.14 -2.97 1.05
C TYR A 79 7.19 -2.07 0.38
N PHE A 80 7.24 -2.08 -0.95
CA PHE A 80 8.14 -1.20 -1.68
C PHE A 80 7.76 0.28 -1.49
N SER A 81 6.47 0.61 -1.45
CA SER A 81 5.98 1.96 -1.18
C SER A 81 6.34 2.43 0.25
N VAL A 82 6.27 1.56 1.27
CA VAL A 82 6.73 1.85 2.64
C VAL A 82 8.23 2.19 2.65
N TYR A 83 9.04 1.41 1.94
CA TYR A 83 10.47 1.71 1.79
C TYR A 83 10.71 3.08 1.12
N GLN A 84 9.90 3.41 0.12
CA GLN A 84 9.98 4.68 -0.58
C GLN A 84 9.60 5.87 0.33
N ALA A 85 8.57 5.71 1.17
CA ALA A 85 8.18 6.68 2.19
C ALA A 85 9.30 6.93 3.21
N TRP A 86 9.99 5.88 3.64
CA TRP A 86 11.18 6.02 4.48
C TRP A 86 12.29 6.81 3.76
N ARG A 87 12.54 6.58 2.47
CA ARG A 87 13.50 7.38 1.70
C ARG A 87 13.12 8.86 1.63
N TYR A 88 11.84 9.21 1.59
CA TYR A 88 11.40 10.62 1.64
C TYR A 88 11.80 11.31 2.94
N THR A 89 11.72 10.60 4.08
CA THR A 89 12.17 11.16 5.37
C THR A 89 13.68 11.46 5.36
N ARG A 90 14.49 10.59 4.76
CA ARG A 90 15.94 10.81 4.61
C ARG A 90 16.27 12.00 3.71
N LEU A 91 15.54 12.17 2.61
CA LEU A 91 15.71 13.35 1.75
C LEU A 91 15.42 14.65 2.51
N GLY A 92 14.40 14.67 3.36
CA GLY A 92 14.11 15.82 4.24
C GLY A 92 15.23 16.16 5.22
N ILE A 93 15.99 15.16 5.69
CA ILE A 93 17.15 15.36 6.57
C ILE A 93 18.34 15.90 5.76
N GLN A 94 18.62 15.35 4.58
CA GLN A 94 19.73 15.77 3.72
C GLN A 94 19.56 17.21 3.18
N LEU A 95 18.32 17.68 3.02
CA LEU A 95 18.06 19.09 2.64
C LEU A 95 18.49 20.10 3.71
N LYS A 96 18.67 19.68 4.97
CA LYS A 96 19.18 20.53 6.06
C LYS A 96 20.69 20.45 6.25
N ASP A 97 21.41 19.72 5.38
CA ASP A 97 22.85 19.55 5.54
C ASP A 97 23.57 20.92 5.45
N PRO A 98 24.43 21.26 6.44
CA PRO A 98 25.24 22.47 6.40
C PRO A 98 26.11 22.55 5.15
N ASN A 99 26.56 21.40 4.61
CA ASN A 99 27.37 21.34 3.40
C ASN A 99 26.50 21.39 2.13
N PRO A 100 26.59 22.44 1.29
CA PRO A 100 25.81 22.57 0.07
C PRO A 100 26.03 21.44 -0.95
N ASN A 101 27.23 20.83 -0.95
CA ASN A 101 27.59 19.75 -1.87
C ASN A 101 26.90 18.42 -1.53
N LEU A 102 26.41 18.25 -0.29
CA LEU A 102 25.68 17.06 0.16
C LEU A 102 24.16 17.17 -0.02
N ARG A 103 23.66 18.36 -0.43
CA ARG A 103 22.23 18.59 -0.63
C ARG A 103 21.73 17.93 -1.92
N PRO A 104 20.63 17.17 -1.89
CA PRO A 104 20.09 16.54 -3.09
C PRO A 104 19.59 17.60 -4.08
N LYS A 105 19.89 17.41 -5.37
CA LYS A 105 19.40 18.32 -6.43
C LYS A 105 17.88 18.24 -6.53
N LYS A 106 17.23 19.37 -6.88
CA LYS A 106 15.78 19.45 -7.11
C LYS A 106 15.32 18.40 -8.14
N ALA A 107 16.07 18.25 -9.23
CA ALA A 107 15.78 17.28 -10.28
C ALA A 107 15.78 15.82 -9.78
N ASP A 108 16.75 15.44 -8.95
CA ASP A 108 16.87 14.08 -8.42
C ASP A 108 15.78 13.80 -7.37
N THR A 109 15.44 14.80 -6.56
CA THR A 109 14.31 14.71 -5.60
C THR A 109 12.97 14.51 -6.34
N ILE A 110 12.73 15.27 -7.42
CA ILE A 110 11.52 15.13 -8.24
C ILE A 110 11.45 13.75 -8.88
N LYS A 111 12.56 13.20 -9.40
CA LYS A 111 12.60 11.85 -9.97
C LYS A 111 12.20 10.79 -8.94
N VAL A 112 12.75 10.87 -7.73
CA VAL A 112 12.44 9.94 -6.63
C VAL A 112 10.96 10.03 -6.23
N LEU A 113 10.40 11.24 -6.22
CA LEU A 113 9.00 11.48 -5.89
C LEU A 113 8.04 10.96 -6.98
N ARG A 114 8.35 11.22 -8.25
CA ARG A 114 7.60 10.69 -9.40
C ARG A 114 7.62 9.16 -9.43
N PHE A 115 8.77 8.56 -9.15
CA PHE A 115 8.90 7.11 -9.11
C PHE A 115 8.02 6.50 -8.01
N GLY A 116 8.05 7.04 -6.78
CA GLY A 116 7.17 6.53 -5.73
C GLY A 116 5.68 6.82 -5.97
N LEU A 117 5.33 7.92 -6.63
CA LEU A 117 3.97 8.16 -7.11
C LEU A 117 3.51 7.07 -8.08
N LEU A 118 4.33 6.72 -9.07
CA LEU A 118 4.03 5.65 -10.03
C LEU A 118 3.90 4.28 -9.35
N VAL A 119 4.76 3.99 -8.38
CA VAL A 119 4.68 2.77 -7.56
C VAL A 119 3.35 2.71 -6.82
N SER A 120 2.98 3.77 -6.11
CA SER A 120 1.72 3.80 -5.35
C SER A 120 0.50 3.74 -6.27
N LEU A 121 0.54 4.35 -7.46
CA LEU A 121 -0.52 4.21 -8.48
C LEU A 121 -0.62 2.78 -9.00
N GLY A 122 0.52 2.13 -9.31
CA GLY A 122 0.53 0.73 -9.74
C GLY A 122 0.02 -0.22 -8.65
N GLY A 123 0.42 0.01 -7.41
CA GLY A 123 -0.07 -0.75 -6.25
C GLY A 123 -1.56 -0.53 -5.98
N LEU A 124 -2.04 0.71 -6.14
CA LEU A 124 -3.46 1.04 -6.05
C LEU A 124 -4.26 0.32 -7.14
N LEU A 125 -3.78 0.32 -8.38
CA LEU A 125 -4.43 -0.39 -9.49
C LEU A 125 -4.55 -1.88 -9.19
N LEU A 126 -3.47 -2.52 -8.73
CA LEU A 126 -3.48 -3.93 -8.33
C LEU A 126 -4.47 -4.19 -7.20
N ALA A 127 -4.51 -3.33 -6.19
CA ALA A 127 -5.43 -3.49 -5.06
C ALA A 127 -6.90 -3.27 -5.45
N VAL A 128 -7.19 -2.40 -6.42
CA VAL A 128 -8.53 -2.23 -7.00
C VAL A 128 -8.95 -3.46 -7.80
N LEU A 129 -8.08 -4.00 -8.66
CA LEU A 129 -8.36 -5.27 -9.36
C LEU A 129 -8.55 -6.44 -8.38
N GLY A 130 -7.79 -6.44 -7.29
CA GLY A 130 -8.00 -7.35 -6.16
C GLY A 130 -9.38 -7.18 -5.53
N ALA A 131 -9.83 -5.95 -5.29
CA ALA A 131 -11.16 -5.65 -4.74
C ALA A 131 -12.29 -6.20 -5.63
N GLU A 132 -12.19 -5.98 -6.94
CA GLU A 132 -13.16 -6.50 -7.92
C GLU A 132 -13.21 -8.04 -7.89
N ALA A 133 -12.05 -8.70 -7.88
CA ALA A 133 -11.98 -10.16 -7.82
C ALA A 133 -12.51 -10.74 -6.50
N ILE A 134 -12.21 -10.10 -5.37
CA ILE A 134 -12.75 -10.48 -4.04
C ILE A 134 -14.27 -10.33 -4.04
N THR A 135 -14.77 -9.19 -4.52
CA THR A 135 -16.21 -8.89 -4.57
C THR A 135 -16.95 -9.85 -5.49
N GLY A 136 -16.38 -10.18 -6.66
CA GLY A 136 -16.93 -11.20 -7.55
C GLY A 136 -17.01 -12.58 -6.92
N THR A 137 -15.99 -12.97 -6.13
CA THR A 137 -15.99 -14.23 -5.38
C THR A 137 -17.08 -14.22 -4.29
N LEU A 138 -17.24 -13.11 -3.57
CA LEU A 138 -18.28 -12.94 -2.58
C LEU A 138 -19.69 -12.95 -3.19
N LEU A 139 -19.86 -12.33 -4.35
CA LEU A 139 -21.11 -12.37 -5.12
C LEU A 139 -21.45 -13.78 -5.57
N ALA A 140 -20.46 -14.55 -6.06
CA ALA A 140 -20.68 -15.95 -6.42
C ALA A 140 -21.12 -16.79 -5.21
N LYS A 141 -20.48 -16.59 -4.05
CA LYS A 141 -20.88 -17.23 -2.77
C LYS A 141 -22.30 -16.83 -2.36
N SER A 142 -22.65 -15.55 -2.41
CA SER A 142 -23.97 -15.06 -2.01
C SER A 142 -25.10 -15.61 -2.90
N LEU A 143 -24.87 -15.66 -4.22
CA LEU A 143 -25.81 -16.24 -5.19
C LEU A 143 -25.99 -17.74 -4.97
N ALA A 144 -24.89 -18.48 -4.75
CA ALA A 144 -24.95 -19.91 -4.45
C ALA A 144 -25.69 -20.20 -3.13
N GLN A 145 -25.53 -19.33 -2.14
CA GLN A 145 -26.21 -19.42 -0.86
C GLN A 145 -27.73 -19.15 -1.00
N ALA A 146 -28.13 -18.18 -1.82
CA ALA A 146 -29.54 -17.87 -2.08
C ALA A 146 -30.30 -19.00 -2.80
N GLN A 147 -29.62 -19.79 -3.63
CA GLN A 147 -30.23 -20.91 -4.38
C GLN A 147 -30.35 -22.21 -3.55
N GLY A 148 -29.73 -22.29 -2.38
CA GLY A 148 -29.53 -23.53 -1.61
C GLY A 148 -30.60 -23.89 -0.59
N GLY A 149 -31.81 -23.32 -0.66
CA GLY A 149 -32.89 -23.50 0.34
C GLY A 149 -33.35 -24.94 0.63
N VAL A 150 -32.81 -25.97 -0.07
CA VAL A 150 -33.19 -27.38 0.06
C VAL A 150 -32.00 -28.31 0.41
N ALA A 151 -30.77 -27.80 0.53
CA ALA A 151 -29.56 -28.61 0.66
C ALA A 151 -28.80 -28.43 2.01
N ILE A 152 -29.53 -28.25 3.12
CA ILE A 152 -28.95 -28.06 4.47
C ILE A 152 -28.13 -29.28 4.93
N TYR A 153 -28.32 -30.45 4.30
CA TYR A 153 -27.64 -31.70 4.66
C TYR A 153 -26.37 -32.02 3.87
N ASP A 154 -25.94 -31.16 2.93
CA ASP A 154 -24.67 -31.34 2.22
C ASP A 154 -23.51 -30.64 2.98
N PRO A 155 -22.48 -31.37 3.47
CA PRO A 155 -21.30 -30.76 4.10
C PRO A 155 -20.60 -29.71 3.22
N GLN A 156 -20.74 -29.79 1.90
CA GLN A 156 -20.20 -28.82 0.95
C GLN A 156 -20.96 -27.47 0.97
N PHE A 157 -22.17 -27.43 1.50
CA PHE A 157 -22.95 -26.19 1.66
C PHE A 157 -22.26 -25.20 2.61
N ILE A 158 -21.60 -25.69 3.67
CA ILE A 158 -20.89 -24.85 4.66
C ILE A 158 -19.73 -24.07 4.03
N ASN A 159 -19.04 -24.65 3.04
CA ASN A 159 -17.96 -23.97 2.30
C ASN A 159 -18.47 -22.95 1.28
N ARG A 160 -19.76 -22.97 0.94
CA ARG A 160 -20.40 -22.02 0.02
C ARG A 160 -20.95 -20.77 0.74
N LEU A 161 -21.01 -20.80 2.07
CA LEU A 161 -21.41 -19.64 2.88
C LEU A 161 -20.32 -18.58 2.88
N ILE A 162 -20.73 -17.31 3.01
CA ILE A 162 -19.79 -16.22 3.32
C ILE A 162 -19.25 -16.45 4.73
N GLN A 163 -17.94 -16.60 4.83
CA GLN A 163 -17.24 -16.84 6.09
C GLN A 163 -16.68 -15.53 6.66
N PRO A 164 -16.47 -15.42 7.99
CA PRO A 164 -15.81 -14.26 8.58
C PRO A 164 -14.45 -13.94 7.93
N LEU A 165 -13.73 -14.98 7.50
CA LEU A 165 -12.47 -14.86 6.79
C LEU A 165 -12.59 -14.08 5.47
N ASP A 166 -13.69 -14.24 4.73
CA ASP A 166 -13.91 -13.51 3.47
C ASP A 166 -14.02 -12.00 3.72
N ILE A 167 -14.63 -11.60 4.86
CA ILE A 167 -14.73 -10.20 5.27
C ILE A 167 -13.36 -9.66 5.66
N PHE A 168 -12.54 -10.45 6.35
CA PHE A 168 -11.16 -10.08 6.66
C PHE A 168 -10.33 -9.85 5.39
N VAL A 169 -10.50 -10.68 4.34
CA VAL A 169 -9.84 -10.48 3.05
C VAL A 169 -10.22 -9.13 2.42
N VAL A 170 -11.50 -8.75 2.45
CA VAL A 170 -11.96 -7.43 2.00
C VAL A 170 -11.29 -6.32 2.81
N LEU A 171 -11.22 -6.47 4.13
CA LEU A 171 -10.61 -5.49 5.03
C LEU A 171 -9.11 -5.31 4.74
N ALA A 172 -8.36 -6.39 4.57
CA ALA A 172 -6.94 -6.35 4.22
C ALA A 172 -6.69 -5.67 2.87
N ASN A 173 -7.53 -5.95 1.87
CA ASN A 173 -7.44 -5.28 0.58
C ASN A 173 -7.76 -3.78 0.71
N THR A 174 -8.75 -3.42 1.53
CA THR A 174 -9.12 -2.02 1.82
C THR A 174 -7.97 -1.26 2.50
N HIS A 175 -7.29 -1.89 3.45
CA HIS A 175 -6.07 -1.33 4.06
C HIS A 175 -4.96 -1.13 3.03
N THR A 176 -4.78 -2.08 2.11
CA THR A 176 -3.80 -1.98 1.02
C THR A 176 -4.10 -0.79 0.09
N ILE A 177 -5.37 -0.62 -0.32
CA ILE A 177 -5.85 0.55 -1.10
C ILE A 177 -5.54 1.85 -0.34
N THR A 178 -5.94 1.91 0.93
CA THR A 178 -5.77 3.11 1.78
C THR A 178 -4.31 3.49 1.92
N ALA A 179 -3.42 2.50 2.06
CA ALA A 179 -2.00 2.74 2.20
C ALA A 179 -1.37 3.29 0.90
N HIS A 180 -1.74 2.74 -0.26
CA HIS A 180 -1.30 3.29 -1.56
C HIS A 180 -1.82 4.69 -1.81
N PHE A 181 -3.08 4.95 -1.46
CA PHE A 181 -3.66 6.29 -1.50
C PHE A 181 -2.89 7.29 -0.63
N ALA A 182 -2.54 6.92 0.61
CA ALA A 182 -1.72 7.75 1.48
C ALA A 182 -0.35 8.06 0.85
N GLY A 183 0.29 7.08 0.22
CA GLY A 183 1.55 7.27 -0.52
C GLY A 183 1.43 8.26 -1.69
N ILE A 184 0.32 8.22 -2.44
CA ILE A 184 0.00 9.18 -3.51
C ILE A 184 -0.15 10.59 -2.94
N VAL A 185 -0.96 10.75 -1.87
CA VAL A 185 -1.21 12.04 -1.23
C VAL A 185 0.09 12.67 -0.75
N VAL A 186 0.93 11.89 -0.05
CA VAL A 186 2.25 12.36 0.41
C VAL A 186 3.13 12.75 -0.77
N SER A 187 3.18 11.94 -1.82
CA SER A 187 4.00 12.23 -3.00
C SER A 187 3.58 13.53 -3.71
N LEU A 188 2.27 13.70 -3.95
CA LEU A 188 1.74 14.92 -4.58
C LEU A 188 1.91 16.15 -3.71
N TRP A 189 1.71 16.01 -2.40
CA TRP A 189 1.88 17.12 -1.46
C TRP A 189 3.35 17.59 -1.42
N LEU A 190 4.30 16.67 -1.30
CA LEU A 190 5.73 16.98 -1.36
C LEU A 190 6.12 17.62 -2.71
N TYR A 191 5.50 17.18 -3.81
CA TYR A 191 5.75 17.73 -5.15
C TYR A 191 5.30 19.18 -5.24
N SER A 192 4.10 19.48 -4.73
CA SER A 192 3.56 20.84 -4.64
C SER A 192 4.47 21.76 -3.83
N ARG A 193 5.03 21.27 -2.70
CA ARG A 193 5.95 22.06 -1.86
C ARG A 193 7.28 22.38 -2.57
N ILE A 194 7.76 21.51 -3.45
CA ILE A 194 8.96 21.75 -4.26
C ILE A 194 8.67 22.75 -5.40
N ASN A 195 7.47 22.72 -5.99
CA ASN A 195 7.14 23.53 -7.17
C ASN A 195 6.68 24.95 -6.83
N ARG A 196 6.23 25.20 -5.60
CA ARG A 196 5.76 26.52 -5.16
C ARG A 196 6.89 27.53 -4.86
N GLN A 197 8.15 27.14 -5.08
CA GLN A 197 9.37 27.95 -4.96
C GLN A 197 10.34 27.67 -6.10
#